data_AF-A0A939ZVE1-F1
#
_entry.id   AF-A0A939ZVE1-F1
#
_cell.length_a   1.000
_cell.length_b   1.000
_cell.length_c   1.000
_cell.angle_alpha   90.00
_cell.angle_beta   90.00
_cell.angle_gamma   90.00
#
_symmetry.space_group_name_H-M   'P 1'
#
loop_
_entity.id
_entity.type
_entity.pdbx_description
1 polymer ?
#
loop_
_entity_poly.entity_id
_entity_poly.type
_entity_poly.pdbx_seq_one_letter_code
_entity_poly.pdbx_strand_id
1 'polypeptide(L)'
;WKFYYQNGKMQEVGSYNEGEPDGVWMWYYDNGQKPLKRIINVLFNAMFANVEVRKISPADYKLFQVADLVCTLEHIKAKIDIGQFSNSEAEFFSSRHQFKKDFWRKIDAQRL
;
A
#
# COMPACT_ATOMS: atom_id res chain seq x y z
N TRP A 1 3.91 -19.94 20.36
CA TRP A 1 3.08 -20.22 19.17
C TRP A 1 3.42 -19.26 18.06
N LYS A 2 3.51 -19.75 16.83
CA LYS A 2 3.83 -18.98 15.62
C LYS A 2 2.78 -19.29 14.57
N PHE A 3 2.21 -18.26 13.98
CA PHE A 3 1.27 -18.38 12.89
C PHE A 3 1.81 -17.66 11.67
N TYR A 4 1.43 -18.16 10.50
CA TYR A 4 1.98 -17.74 9.22
C TYR A 4 0.85 -17.44 8.25
N TYR A 5 1.05 -16.41 7.42
CA TYR A 5 0.18 -16.12 6.29
C TYR A 5 0.29 -17.22 5.22
N GLN A 6 -0.66 -17.26 4.29
CA GLN A 6 -0.65 -18.22 3.17
C GLN A 6 0.62 -18.14 2.30
N ASN A 7 1.29 -16.98 2.28
CA ASN A 7 2.55 -16.78 1.57
C ASN A 7 3.80 -17.21 2.38
N GLY A 8 3.62 -17.83 3.54
CA GLY A 8 4.69 -18.30 4.42
C GLY A 8 5.36 -17.23 5.28
N LYS A 9 4.98 -15.96 5.15
CA LYS A 9 5.49 -14.89 6.03
C LYS A 9 4.86 -15.00 7.42
N MET A 10 5.64 -14.63 8.44
CA MET A 10 5.16 -14.62 9.83
C MET A 10 3.96 -13.68 9.95
N GLN A 11 2.88 -14.14 10.59
CA GLN A 11 1.65 -13.38 10.80
C GLN A 11 1.56 -12.90 12.24
N GLU A 12 1.78 -13.81 13.19
CA GLU A 12 1.76 -13.48 14.60
C GLU A 12 2.62 -14.48 15.40
N VAL A 13 3.14 -14.00 16.52
CA VAL A 13 3.89 -14.79 17.48
C VAL A 13 3.57 -14.35 18.89
N GLY A 14 3.37 -15.33 19.77
CA GLY A 14 3.03 -15.12 21.17
C GLY A 14 3.14 -16.43 21.97
N SER A 15 2.94 -16.36 23.28
CA SER A 15 2.89 -17.52 24.18
C SER A 15 1.45 -17.86 24.55
N TYR A 16 1.24 -19.12 24.92
CA TYR A 16 0.02 -19.54 25.61
C TYR A 16 0.44 -20.20 26.92
N ASN A 17 -0.33 -19.95 27.99
CA ASN A 17 -0.20 -20.61 29.28
C ASN A 17 -1.57 -21.19 29.67
N GLU A 18 -1.60 -22.46 30.08
CA GLU A 18 -2.84 -23.18 30.42
C GLU A 18 -3.95 -23.16 29.33
N GLY A 19 -3.57 -22.95 28.06
CA GLY A 19 -4.50 -22.85 26.93
C GLY A 19 -4.98 -21.43 26.63
N GLU A 20 -4.63 -20.45 27.45
CA GLU A 20 -4.95 -19.03 27.25
C GLU A 20 -3.74 -18.25 26.70
N PRO A 21 -3.95 -17.23 25.84
CA PRO A 21 -2.88 -16.36 25.38
C PRO A 21 -2.18 -15.67 26.54
N ASP A 22 -0.84 -15.73 26.59
CA ASP A 22 -0.03 -15.15 27.66
C ASP A 22 1.13 -14.31 27.10
N GLY A 23 1.41 -13.18 27.77
CA GLY A 23 2.47 -12.25 27.39
C GLY A 23 2.19 -11.37 26.16
N VAL A 24 3.25 -10.80 25.59
CA VAL A 24 3.17 -9.87 24.46
C VAL A 24 2.96 -10.63 23.16
N TRP A 25 1.92 -10.24 22.41
CA TRP A 25 1.66 -10.73 21.07
C TRP A 25 2.18 -9.76 20.02
N MET A 26 3.04 -10.25 19.14
CA MET A 26 3.56 -9.47 18.01
C MET A 26 2.82 -9.86 16.74
N TRP A 27 2.26 -8.86 16.07
CA TRP A 27 1.53 -9.00 14.81
C TRP A 27 2.34 -8.38 13.69
N TYR A 28 2.57 -9.14 12.63
CA TYR A 28 3.33 -8.68 11.47
C TYR A 28 2.36 -8.31 10.35
N TYR A 29 2.51 -7.10 9.83
CA TYR A 29 1.74 -6.62 8.69
C TYR A 29 2.24 -7.29 7.40
N ASP A 30 1.36 -7.93 6.63
CA ASP A 30 1.72 -8.61 5.38
C ASP A 30 1.94 -7.66 4.19
N ASN A 31 1.97 -6.35 4.44
CA ASN A 31 1.83 -5.29 3.44
C ASN A 31 0.54 -5.41 2.62
N GLY A 32 -0.44 -6.16 3.11
CA GLY A 32 -1.73 -6.39 2.48
C GLY A 32 -2.81 -5.51 3.10
N GLN A 33 -3.80 -5.14 2.29
CA GLN A 33 -4.93 -4.35 2.76
C GLN A 33 -5.99 -5.18 3.51
N LYS A 34 -5.88 -6.52 3.51
CA LYS A 34 -6.90 -7.42 4.08
C LYS A 34 -7.00 -7.34 5.61
N PRO A 35 -5.89 -7.40 6.38
CA PRO A 35 -5.98 -7.29 7.84
C PRO A 35 -6.49 -5.91 8.27
N LEU A 36 -6.00 -4.84 7.63
CA LEU A 36 -6.45 -3.47 7.88
C LEU A 36 -7.94 -3.33 7.59
N LYS A 37 -8.42 -3.84 6.46
CA LYS A 37 -9.84 -3.85 6.11
C LYS A 37 -10.68 -4.58 7.15
N ARG A 38 -10.19 -5.71 7.70
CA ARG A 38 -10.90 -6.45 8.75
C ARG A 38 -11.02 -5.63 10.03
N ILE A 39 -9.92 -5.04 10.50
CA ILE A 39 -9.89 -4.21 11.71
C ILE A 39 -10.83 -3.02 11.55
N ILE A 40 -10.72 -2.28 10.43
CA ILE A 40 -11.57 -1.12 10.14
C ILE A 40 -13.05 -1.53 10.13
N ASN A 41 -13.39 -2.63 9.46
CA ASN A 41 -14.76 -3.12 9.43
C ASN A 41 -15.28 -3.47 10.82
N VAL A 42 -14.50 -4.17 11.65
CA VAL A 42 -14.90 -4.53 13.02
C VAL A 42 -15.12 -3.27 13.86
N LEU A 43 -14.17 -2.33 13.83
CA LEU A 43 -14.26 -1.08 14.59
C LEU A 43 -15.46 -0.25 14.16
N PHE A 44 -15.71 -0.09 12.86
CA PHE A 44 -16.86 0.68 12.39
C PHE A 44 -18.20 0.04 12.77
N ASN A 45 -18.35 -1.28 12.65
CA ASN A 45 -19.58 -1.95 13.07
C ASN A 45 -19.79 -1.90 14.60
N ALA A 46 -18.73 -1.83 15.39
CA ALA A 46 -18.83 -1.67 16.84
C ALA A 46 -19.17 -0.24 17.26
N MET A 47 -18.69 0.77 16.51
CA MET A 47 -18.85 2.18 16.86
C MET A 47 -20.09 2.85 16.25
N PHE A 48 -20.62 2.32 15.15
CA PHE A 48 -21.73 2.94 14.42
C PHE A 48 -22.86 1.94 14.19
N ALA A 49 -24.09 2.36 14.47
CA ALA A 49 -25.27 1.50 14.42
C ALA A 49 -25.64 1.02 13.00
N ASN A 50 -25.27 1.78 11.96
CA ASN A 50 -25.60 1.47 10.56
C ASN A 50 -24.39 1.77 9.65
N VAL A 51 -23.58 0.76 9.35
CA VAL A 51 -22.42 0.90 8.46
C VAL A 51 -22.67 0.15 7.16
N GLU A 52 -22.71 0.88 6.05
CA GLU A 52 -22.74 0.29 4.71
C GLU A 52 -21.30 0.13 4.19
N VAL A 53 -20.79 -1.10 4.18
CA VAL A 53 -19.45 -1.39 3.63
C VAL A 53 -19.58 -1.72 2.14
N ARG A 54 -19.24 -0.76 1.27
CA ARG A 54 -19.24 -0.97 -0.18
C ARG A 54 -17.98 -1.72 -0.62
N LYS A 55 -18.18 -2.81 -1.37
CA LYS A 55 -17.10 -3.53 -2.01
C LYS A 55 -16.73 -2.83 -3.31
N ILE A 56 -15.64 -2.09 -3.26
CA ILE A 56 -15.09 -1.35 -4.39
C ILE A 56 -14.12 -2.25 -5.17
N SER A 57 -14.22 -2.25 -6.51
CA SER A 57 -13.21 -2.83 -7.39
C SER A 57 -12.21 -1.75 -7.81
N PRO A 58 -10.91 -2.06 -7.99
CA PRO A 58 -9.96 -1.14 -8.62
C PRO A 58 -10.45 -0.61 -9.97
N ALA A 59 -11.26 -1.40 -10.70
CA ALA A 59 -11.82 -1.02 -11.99
C ALA A 59 -12.78 0.18 -11.91
N ASP A 60 -13.42 0.41 -10.76
CA ASP A 60 -14.39 1.50 -10.57
C ASP A 60 -13.69 2.85 -10.36
N TYR A 61 -12.39 2.85 -10.06
CA TYR A 61 -11.59 4.02 -9.71
C TYR A 61 -10.43 4.25 -10.68
N LYS A 62 -10.50 3.69 -11.89
CA LYS A 62 -9.43 3.81 -12.90
C LYS A 62 -9.01 5.25 -13.15
N LEU A 63 -9.97 6.19 -13.20
CA LEU A 63 -9.67 7.59 -13.43
C LEU A 63 -8.86 8.20 -12.27
N PHE A 64 -9.23 7.90 -11.02
CA PHE A 64 -8.49 8.33 -9.84
C PHE A 64 -7.10 7.71 -9.79
N GLN A 65 -6.97 6.42 -10.12
CA GLN A 65 -5.68 5.74 -10.19
C GLN A 65 -4.76 6.36 -11.23
N VAL A 66 -5.31 6.73 -12.40
CA VAL A 66 -4.55 7.44 -13.44
C VAL A 66 -4.17 8.84 -12.96
N ALA A 67 -5.07 9.57 -12.31
CA ALA A 67 -4.78 10.88 -11.76
C ALA A 67 -3.65 10.83 -10.72
N ASP A 68 -3.72 9.90 -9.77
CA ASP A 68 -2.69 9.69 -8.75
C ASP A 68 -1.34 9.31 -9.39
N LEU A 69 -1.36 8.44 -10.41
CA LEU A 69 -0.17 8.08 -11.17
C LEU A 69 0.45 9.29 -11.87
N VAL A 70 -0.35 10.08 -12.60
CA VAL A 70 0.12 11.30 -13.28
C VAL A 70 0.72 12.25 -12.26
N CYS A 71 0.00 12.57 -11.17
CA CYS A 71 0.50 13.41 -10.08
C CYS A 71 1.83 12.92 -9.53
N THR A 72 1.97 11.61 -9.31
CA THR A 72 3.23 11.01 -8.84
C THR A 72 4.36 11.25 -9.84
N LEU A 73 4.12 11.00 -11.13
CA LEU A 73 5.14 11.16 -12.16
C LEU A 73 5.54 12.64 -12.35
N GLU A 74 4.60 13.57 -12.27
CA GLU A 74 4.89 15.02 -12.22
C GLU A 74 5.82 15.37 -11.06
N HIS A 75 5.48 14.86 -9.87
CA HIS A 75 6.24 15.17 -8.67
C HIS A 75 7.67 14.62 -8.76
N ILE A 76 7.83 13.39 -9.25
CA ILE A 76 9.16 12.79 -9.47
C ILE A 76 9.94 13.58 -10.51
N LYS A 77 9.31 14.04 -11.59
CA LYS A 77 9.96 14.88 -12.60
C LYS A 77 10.46 16.19 -11.99
N ALA A 78 9.62 16.88 -11.23
CA ALA A 78 9.98 18.11 -10.53
C ALA A 78 11.15 17.89 -9.55
N LYS A 79 11.13 16.80 -8.79
CA LYS A 79 12.23 16.40 -7.89
C LYS A 79 13.54 16.15 -8.64
N ILE A 80 13.48 15.47 -9.78
CA ILE A 80 14.67 15.23 -10.61
C ILE A 80 15.27 16.54 -11.11
N ASP A 81 14.43 17.51 -11.50
CA ASP A 81 14.90 18.80 -12.03
C ASP A 81 15.63 19.64 -10.97
N ILE A 82 15.23 19.54 -9.70
CA ILE A 82 15.93 20.18 -8.56
C ILE A 82 16.99 19.29 -7.92
N GLY A 83 17.31 18.13 -8.52
CA GLY A 83 18.35 17.22 -8.04
C GLY A 83 17.99 16.41 -6.78
N GLN A 84 16.72 16.34 -6.38
CA GLN A 84 16.22 15.68 -5.17
C GLN A 84 15.68 14.26 -5.40
N PHE A 85 16.19 13.53 -6.40
CA PHE A 85 15.78 12.15 -6.64
C PHE A 85 16.35 11.20 -5.58
N SER A 86 15.49 10.53 -4.82
CA SER A 86 15.88 9.71 -3.66
C SER A 86 16.31 8.29 -4.03
N ASN A 87 16.93 7.59 -3.07
CA ASN A 87 17.27 6.16 -3.22
C ASN A 87 16.02 5.27 -3.32
N SER A 88 14.96 5.60 -2.57
CA SER A 88 13.68 4.87 -2.66
C SER A 88 13.02 5.03 -4.03
N GLU A 89 13.13 6.22 -4.64
CA GLU A 89 12.65 6.45 -6.00
C GLU A 89 13.52 5.73 -7.02
N ALA A 90 14.83 5.64 -6.79
CA ALA A 90 15.73 4.83 -7.61
C ALA A 90 15.43 3.34 -7.52
N GLU A 91 15.08 2.83 -6.34
CA GLU A 91 14.66 1.44 -6.15
C GLU A 91 13.39 1.14 -6.95
N PHE A 92 12.41 2.04 -6.91
CA PHE A 92 11.14 1.86 -7.63
C PHE A 92 11.26 2.07 -9.15
N PHE A 93 11.88 3.17 -9.60
CA PHE A 93 11.98 3.53 -11.01
C PHE A 93 13.28 3.08 -11.69
N SER A 94 14.11 2.29 -11.00
CA SER A 94 15.46 1.83 -11.38
C SER A 94 16.51 2.95 -11.51
N SER A 95 16.19 4.07 -12.17
CA SER A 95 17.06 5.25 -12.26
C SER A 95 16.32 6.49 -12.78
N ARG A 96 16.94 7.67 -12.64
CA ARG A 96 16.45 8.93 -13.24
C ARG A 96 16.31 8.83 -14.76
N HIS A 97 17.22 8.10 -15.42
CA HIS A 97 17.19 7.91 -16.87
C HIS A 97 16.03 7.01 -17.30
N GLN A 98 15.88 5.88 -16.60
CA GLN A 98 14.82 4.91 -16.90
C GLN A 98 13.43 5.50 -16.63
N PHE A 99 13.28 6.24 -15.52
CA PHE A 99 12.08 7.03 -15.25
C PHE A 99 11.70 7.92 -16.44
N LYS A 100 12.66 8.73 -16.92
CA LYS A 100 12.42 9.66 -18.03
C LYS A 100 12.05 8.92 -19.32
N LYS A 101 12.73 7.82 -19.61
CA LYS A 101 12.54 7.03 -20.83
C LYS A 101 11.21 6.29 -20.86
N ASP A 102 10.87 5.59 -19.78
CA ASP A 102 9.79 4.59 -19.80
C ASP A 102 8.45 5.17 -19.35
N PHE A 103 8.47 6.19 -18.49
CA PHE A 103 7.29 6.79 -17.89
C PHE A 103 7.06 8.21 -18.41
N TRP A 104 8.01 9.12 -18.16
CA TRP A 104 7.79 10.55 -18.41
C TRP A 104 7.51 10.86 -19.88
N ARG A 105 8.35 10.37 -20.81
CA ARG A 105 8.19 10.64 -22.25
C ARG A 105 6.82 10.25 -22.79
N LYS A 106 6.22 9.18 -22.27
CA LYS A 106 4.91 8.70 -22.74
C LYS A 106 3.79 9.61 -22.29
N ILE A 107 3.86 10.13 -21.05
CA ILE A 107 2.87 11.07 -20.52
C ILE A 107 3.03 12.44 -21.17
N ASP A 108 4.26 12.92 -21.30
CA ASP A 108 4.56 14.23 -21.88
C ASP A 108 4.08 14.32 -23.33
N ALA A 109 4.20 13.23 -24.10
CA ALA A 109 3.69 13.14 -25.46
C ALA A 109 2.15 13.15 -25.59
N GLN A 110 1.43 12.91 -24.50
CA GLN A 110 -0.04 12.91 -24.47
C GLN A 110 -0.63 14.21 -23.93
N ARG A 111 0.22 15.18 -23.57
CA ARG A 111 -0.22 16.51 -23.18
C ARG A 111 -0.60 17.32 -24.42
N LEU A 112 -1.80 17.90 -24.40
CA LEU A 112 -2.29 18.88 -25.38
C LEU A 112 -1.68 20.26 -25.14
#